data_AF-A0A954RQC3-F1
#
_entry.id   AF-A0A954RQC3-F1
#
_cell.length_a   1.000
_cell.length_b   1.000
_cell.length_c   1.000
_cell.angle_alpha   90.00
_cell.angle_beta   90.00
_cell.angle_gamma   90.00
#
_symmetry.space_group_name_H-M   'P 1'
#
loop_
_entity.id
_entity.type
_entity.pdbx_description
1 polymer ?
#
loop_
_entity_poly.entity_id
_entity_poly.type
_entity_poly.pdbx_seq_one_letter_code
_entity_poly.pdbx_strand_id
1 'polypeptide(L)'
;GFMDGYEAQVDSTHTDPIRTGSLYGFCHVYKQLVKPDTWFTYEVECREDVWRGREMLRIKITVDGNELYEYMDFAKTYGPGHIAFQHHDPGSKVNVRKVEIMKLAD
;
A
#
# COMPACT_ATOMS: atom_id res chain seq x y z
N GLY A 1 15.24 -1.55 12.60
CA GLY A 1 14.25 -0.47 12.82
C GLY A 1 13.45 -0.31 11.55
N PHE A 2 12.26 0.29 11.64
CA PHE A 2 11.48 0.65 10.45
C PHE A 2 12.13 1.86 9.79
N MET A 3 12.17 1.87 8.46
CA MET A 3 12.55 3.06 7.70
C MET A 3 11.28 3.84 7.40
N ASP A 4 11.38 5.16 7.42
CA ASP A 4 10.26 6.02 7.05
C ASP A 4 9.89 5.81 5.58
N GLY A 5 8.60 5.78 5.28
CA GLY A 5 8.06 5.57 3.94
C GLY A 5 6.55 5.34 3.95
N TYR A 6 5.98 5.17 2.76
CA TYR A 6 4.60 4.75 2.62
C TYR A 6 4.48 3.23 2.77
N GLU A 7 3.56 2.79 3.62
CA GLU A 7 3.32 1.37 3.88
C GLU A 7 1.96 0.95 3.35
N ALA A 8 1.96 0.16 2.27
CA ALA A 8 0.79 -0.57 1.80
C ALA A 8 0.64 -1.85 2.65
N GLN A 9 -0.26 -1.81 3.64
CA GLN A 9 -0.41 -2.83 4.67
C GLN A 9 -0.74 -4.19 4.06
N VAL A 10 -0.10 -5.24 4.58
CA VAL A 10 -0.48 -6.65 4.40
C VAL A 10 -0.74 -7.25 5.76
N ASP A 11 -2.02 -7.45 6.09
CA ASP A 11 -2.45 -8.13 7.30
C ASP A 11 -3.82 -8.79 7.09
N SER A 12 -3.91 -10.06 7.49
CA SER A 12 -5.13 -10.87 7.44
C SER A 12 -5.61 -11.34 8.82
N THR A 13 -4.74 -11.43 9.82
CA THR A 13 -5.03 -12.16 11.07
C THR A 13 -4.46 -11.53 12.33
N HIS A 14 -3.67 -10.47 12.23
CA HIS A 14 -3.08 -9.83 13.40
C HIS A 14 -4.18 -9.22 14.31
N THR A 15 -3.84 -8.92 15.56
CA THR A 15 -4.79 -8.28 16.49
C THR A 15 -5.03 -6.81 16.17
N ASP A 16 -4.10 -6.18 15.44
CA ASP A 16 -4.29 -4.85 14.88
C ASP A 16 -5.51 -4.84 13.94
N PRO A 17 -6.47 -3.92 14.11
CA PRO A 17 -7.62 -3.83 13.23
C PRO A 17 -7.28 -3.32 11.81
N ILE A 18 -6.11 -2.73 11.57
CA ILE A 18 -5.72 -2.15 10.27
C ILE A 18 -5.31 -3.27 9.31
N ARG A 19 -6.12 -3.52 8.28
CA ARG A 19 -6.01 -4.69 7.39
C ARG A 19 -5.34 -4.38 6.05
N THR A 20 -5.09 -5.46 5.31
CA THR A 20 -4.67 -5.44 3.90
C THR A 20 -5.47 -4.42 3.10
N GLY A 21 -4.78 -3.61 2.30
CA GLY A 21 -5.36 -2.51 1.53
C GLY A 21 -5.31 -1.15 2.23
N SER A 22 -4.82 -1.09 3.48
CA SER A 22 -4.55 0.18 4.15
C SER A 22 -3.25 0.82 3.66
N LEU A 23 -3.22 2.13 3.62
CA LEU A 23 -2.00 2.93 3.57
C LEU A 23 -1.70 3.31 5.03
N TYR A 24 -0.88 2.50 5.70
CA TYR A 24 -0.70 2.55 7.15
C TYR A 24 -0.21 3.95 7.60
N GLY A 25 -0.86 4.51 8.61
CA GLY A 25 -0.66 5.90 9.06
C GLY A 25 -1.43 6.98 8.28
N PHE A 26 -2.07 6.65 7.14
CA PHE A 26 -2.73 7.64 6.27
C PHE A 26 -4.20 7.31 5.95
N CYS A 27 -4.49 6.08 5.51
CA CYS A 27 -5.82 5.63 5.13
C CYS A 27 -6.05 4.18 5.57
N HIS A 28 -7.01 3.96 6.46
CA HIS A 28 -7.22 2.65 7.09
C HIS A 28 -8.41 1.89 6.51
N VAL A 29 -8.17 0.62 6.21
CA VAL A 29 -9.18 -0.39 5.87
C VAL A 29 -9.29 -1.36 7.05
N TYR A 30 -10.46 -1.42 7.68
CA TYR A 30 -10.69 -2.32 8.83
C TYR A 30 -11.35 -3.65 8.43
N LYS A 31 -11.96 -3.70 7.24
CA LYS A 31 -12.59 -4.91 6.73
C LYS A 31 -11.51 -5.90 6.28
N GLN A 32 -11.67 -7.18 6.64
CA GLN A 32 -10.85 -8.24 6.08
C GLN A 32 -11.23 -8.45 4.60
N LEU A 33 -10.34 -8.03 3.69
CA LEU A 33 -10.51 -8.21 2.24
C LEU A 33 -9.92 -9.55 1.77
N VAL A 34 -8.81 -9.96 2.38
CA VAL A 34 -8.06 -11.17 2.04
C VAL A 34 -8.02 -12.09 3.24
N LYS A 35 -8.27 -13.39 3.02
CA LYS A 35 -8.16 -14.42 4.04
C LYS A 35 -6.70 -14.86 4.21
N PRO A 36 -6.30 -15.39 5.38
CA PRO A 36 -4.99 -16.03 5.50
C PRO A 36 -4.82 -17.16 4.48
N ASP A 37 -3.56 -17.44 4.12
CA ASP A 37 -3.18 -18.52 3.18
C ASP A 37 -3.86 -18.43 1.80
N THR A 38 -4.15 -17.22 1.34
CA THR A 38 -4.82 -16.96 0.06
C THR A 38 -3.95 -16.05 -0.81
N TRP A 39 -3.78 -16.43 -2.08
CA TRP A 39 -3.16 -15.56 -3.07
C TRP A 39 -4.14 -14.47 -3.50
N PHE A 40 -3.66 -13.25 -3.57
CA PHE A 40 -4.38 -12.08 -4.07
C PHE A 40 -3.45 -11.21 -4.91
N THR A 41 -4.00 -10.34 -5.74
CA THR A 41 -3.21 -9.28 -6.40
C THR A 41 -3.29 -7.99 -5.60
N TYR A 42 -2.15 -7.35 -5.43
CA TYR A 42 -2.03 -6.06 -4.75
C TYR A 42 -1.31 -5.09 -5.68
N GLU A 43 -2.03 -4.08 -6.12
CA GLU A 43 -1.50 -3.06 -7.01
C GLU A 43 -1.47 -1.73 -6.27
N VAL A 44 -0.30 -1.10 -6.28
CA VAL A 44 -0.05 0.21 -5.71
C VAL A 44 0.48 1.10 -6.81
N GLU A 45 -0.27 2.14 -7.16
CA GLU A 45 0.12 3.10 -8.19
C GLU A 45 0.45 4.43 -7.52
N CYS A 46 1.69 4.90 -7.70
CA CYS A 46 2.16 6.17 -7.17
C CYS A 46 2.52 7.10 -8.33
N ARG A 47 1.85 8.25 -8.42
CA ARG A 47 2.11 9.26 -9.46
C ARG A 47 2.04 10.68 -8.91
N GLU A 48 2.85 11.57 -9.44
CA GLU A 48 2.62 13.00 -9.26
C GLU A 48 1.36 13.40 -10.03
N ASP A 49 0.57 14.32 -9.46
CA ASP A 49 -0.68 14.78 -10.08
C ASP A 49 -1.01 16.21 -9.59
N VAL A 50 -1.95 16.86 -10.28
CA VAL A 50 -2.42 18.20 -9.95
C VAL A 50 -3.91 18.15 -9.67
N TRP A 51 -4.30 18.30 -8.40
CA TRP A 51 -5.69 18.37 -7.99
C TRP A 51 -6.10 19.79 -7.64
N ARG A 52 -7.05 20.35 -8.40
CA ARG A 52 -7.56 21.73 -8.22
C ARG A 52 -6.43 22.78 -8.19
N GLY A 53 -5.47 22.63 -9.10
CA GLY A 53 -4.33 23.56 -9.24
C GLY A 53 -3.24 23.42 -8.18
N ARG A 54 -3.27 22.36 -7.36
CA ARG A 54 -2.24 22.06 -6.37
C ARG A 54 -1.57 20.74 -6.71
N GLU A 55 -0.24 20.76 -6.78
CA GLU A 55 0.55 19.54 -6.92
C GLU A 55 0.41 18.64 -5.70
N MET A 56 0.45 17.33 -5.93
CA MET A 56 0.35 16.32 -4.90
C MET A 56 0.92 14.99 -5.41
N LEU A 57 1.22 14.08 -4.49
CA LEU A 57 1.43 12.67 -4.81
C LEU A 57 0.09 11.96 -4.67
N ARG A 58 -0.34 11.26 -5.72
CA ARG A 58 -1.51 10.39 -5.67
C ARG A 58 -1.06 8.95 -5.53
N ILE A 59 -1.62 8.27 -4.52
CA ILE A 59 -1.38 6.85 -4.25
C ILE A 59 -2.70 6.11 -4.37
N LYS A 60 -2.83 5.27 -5.39
CA LYS A 60 -4.00 4.41 -5.60
C LYS A 60 -3.73 3.01 -5.08
N ILE A 61 -4.70 2.47 -4.33
CA ILE A 61 -4.64 1.14 -3.75
C ILE A 61 -5.72 0.26 -4.37
N THR A 62 -5.31 -0.86 -4.96
CA THR A 62 -6.20 -1.85 -5.60
C THR A 62 -5.90 -3.26 -5.07
N VAL A 63 -6.94 -4.00 -4.70
CA VAL A 63 -6.85 -5.39 -4.21
C VAL A 63 -7.77 -6.28 -5.04
N ASP A 64 -7.23 -7.33 -5.64
CA ASP A 64 -7.95 -8.25 -6.54
C ASP A 64 -8.72 -7.52 -7.66
N GLY A 65 -8.09 -6.48 -8.24
CA GLY A 65 -8.69 -5.64 -9.29
C GLY A 65 -9.78 -4.68 -8.81
N ASN A 66 -10.09 -4.66 -7.51
CA ASN A 66 -11.01 -3.68 -6.92
C ASN A 66 -10.23 -2.47 -6.41
N GLU A 67 -10.40 -1.32 -7.06
CA GLU A 67 -9.88 -0.06 -6.55
C GLU A 67 -10.57 0.25 -5.22
N LEU A 68 -9.78 0.39 -4.16
CA LEU A 68 -10.30 0.70 -2.82
C LEU A 68 -10.44 2.20 -2.64
N TYR A 69 -9.40 2.95 -3.00
CA TYR A 69 -9.34 4.41 -2.89
C TYR A 69 -8.08 4.97 -3.57
N GLU A 70 -8.07 6.29 -3.74
CA GLU A 70 -6.89 7.10 -4.05
C GLU A 70 -6.61 8.06 -2.88
N TYR A 71 -5.43 7.95 -2.27
CA TYR A 71 -4.95 8.87 -1.25
C TYR A 71 -4.26 10.07 -1.91
N MET A 72 -4.60 11.27 -1.43
CA MET A 72 -4.08 12.52 -1.95
C MET A 72 -3.09 13.17 -0.99
N ASP A 73 -1.80 12.98 -1.22
CA ASP A 73 -0.76 13.56 -0.39
C ASP A 73 -0.25 14.89 -0.94
N PHE A 74 -0.83 15.99 -0.45
CA PHE A 74 -0.37 17.34 -0.78
C PHE A 74 0.95 17.74 -0.10
N ALA A 75 1.36 17.03 0.95
CA ALA A 75 2.64 17.28 1.61
C ALA A 75 3.79 16.60 0.87
N LYS A 76 3.50 15.65 -0.03
CA LYS A 76 4.50 14.78 -0.67
C LYS A 76 5.42 14.19 0.40
N THR A 77 4.80 13.63 1.46
CA THR A 77 5.43 13.27 2.75
C THR A 77 6.73 12.51 2.58
N TYR A 78 6.78 11.55 1.65
CA TYR A 78 8.00 10.84 1.28
C TYR A 78 8.28 10.96 -0.21
N GLY A 79 9.54 11.25 -0.54
CA GLY A 79 10.00 11.37 -1.93
C GLY A 79 10.37 10.02 -2.57
N PRO A 80 10.95 10.05 -3.78
CA PRO A 80 11.43 8.85 -4.46
C PRO A 80 12.39 8.03 -3.59
N GLY A 81 12.27 6.71 -3.66
CA GLY A 81 13.04 5.81 -2.80
C GLY A 81 13.00 4.35 -3.24
N HIS A 82 13.33 3.45 -2.30
CA HIS A 82 13.35 2.02 -2.53
C HIS A 82 11.99 1.37 -2.24
N ILE A 83 11.75 0.21 -2.85
CA ILE A 83 10.64 -0.68 -2.49
C ILE A 83 11.21 -1.80 -1.63
N ALA A 84 10.52 -2.13 -0.54
CA ALA A 84 10.89 -3.20 0.37
C ALA A 84 9.65 -3.99 0.82
N PHE A 85 9.87 -5.26 1.17
CA PHE A 85 8.86 -6.08 1.84
C PHE A 85 9.17 -6.11 3.34
N GLN A 86 8.19 -5.76 4.15
CA GLN A 86 8.31 -5.81 5.60
C GLN A 86 7.92 -7.22 6.12
N HIS A 87 8.68 -7.74 7.07
CA HIS A 87 8.32 -8.91 7.86
C HIS A 87 8.38 -8.51 9.34
N HIS A 88 7.22 -8.21 9.90
CA HIS A 88 7.09 -7.57 11.21
C HIS A 88 7.02 -8.59 12.37
N ASP A 89 6.01 -9.45 12.35
CA ASP A 89 5.62 -10.22 13.53
C ASP A 89 6.30 -11.59 13.62
N PRO A 90 6.86 -11.97 14.79
CA PRO A 90 7.42 -13.30 14.99
C PRO A 90 6.39 -14.41 14.69
N GLY A 91 6.79 -15.39 13.89
CA GLY A 91 5.96 -16.53 13.53
C GLY A 91 5.02 -16.29 12.35
N SER A 92 4.90 -15.05 11.86
CA SER A 92 4.19 -14.76 10.61
C SER A 92 4.88 -15.41 9.42
N LYS A 93 4.06 -15.78 8.43
CA LYS A 93 4.54 -16.32 7.15
C LYS A 93 3.90 -15.50 6.04
N VAL A 94 4.73 -14.88 5.22
CA VAL A 94 4.31 -14.14 4.03
C VAL A 94 5.01 -14.75 2.83
N ASN A 95 4.24 -15.06 1.78
CA ASN A 95 4.77 -15.54 0.52
C ASN A 95 4.50 -14.46 -0.55
N VAL A 96 5.55 -14.06 -1.27
CA VAL A 96 5.45 -13.05 -2.33
C VAL A 96 5.91 -13.69 -3.64
N ARG A 97 5.18 -13.47 -4.73
CA ARG A 97 5.54 -13.93 -6.08
C ARG A 97 5.08 -12.92 -7.13
N LYS A 98 5.68 -13.00 -8.32
CA LYS A 98 5.35 -12.16 -9.48
C LYS A 98 5.37 -10.66 -9.13
N VAL A 99 6.49 -10.22 -8.56
CA VAL A 99 6.73 -8.81 -8.25
C VAL A 99 7.13 -8.11 -9.54
N GLU A 100 6.31 -7.18 -9.99
CA GLU A 100 6.51 -6.41 -11.22
C GLU A 100 6.48 -4.93 -10.86
N ILE A 101 7.40 -4.16 -11.42
CA ILE A 101 7.47 -2.71 -11.24
C ILE A 101 7.49 -2.09 -12.62
N MET A 102 6.57 -1.15 -12.85
CA MET A 102 6.44 -0.43 -14.11
C MET A 102 6.51 1.07 -13.82
N LYS A 103 7.38 1.77 -14.55
CA LYS A 103 7.34 3.24 -14.57
C LYS A 103 6.06 3.66 -15.29
N LEU A 104 5.28 4.54 -14.68
CA LEU A 104 4.10 5.12 -15.33
C LEU A 104 4.55 6.07 -16.44
N ALA A 105 3.67 6.24 -17.44
CA ALA A 105 3.91 7.23 -18.49
C ALA A 105 3.98 8.64 -17.87
N ASP A 106 4.82 9.49 -18.46
CA ASP A 106 4.96 10.90 -18.06
C ASP A 106 3.71 11.72 -18.44
#